data_AF-A0A7Y5K8H1-F1
#
_entry.id   AF-A0A7Y5K8H1-F1
#
_cell.length_a   1.000
_cell.length_b   1.000
_cell.length_c   1.000
_cell.angle_alpha   90.00
_cell.angle_beta   90.00
_cell.angle_gamma   90.00
#
_symmetry.space_group_name_H-M   'P 1'
#
loop_
_entity.id
_entity.type
_entity.pdbx_description
1 polymer ?
#
loop_
_entity_poly.entity_id
_entity_poly.type
_entity_poly.pdbx_seq_one_letter_code
_entity_poly.pdbx_strand_id
1 'polypeptide(L)'
;MKEPATILSQMYDFLLYLVPQLSKFPRDHKFMLGDRTQVLAHDILDDLISAYYTRMSNEKVEALRKANLKLERLRYCIRLSHDLKLFSDE
;
A
#
# COMPACT_ATOMS: atom_id res chain seq x y z
N MET A 1 -19.72 -15.04 2.63
CA MET A 1 -19.93 -14.15 3.80
C MET A 1 -19.20 -12.85 3.49
N LYS A 2 -19.89 -11.75 3.16
CA LYS A 2 -19.24 -10.43 3.08
C LYS A 2 -19.08 -9.97 4.52
N GLU A 3 -17.89 -10.15 5.10
CA GLU A 3 -17.53 -9.49 6.33
C GLU A 3 -17.75 -7.96 6.15
N PRO A 4 -18.14 -7.23 7.20
CA PRO A 4 -18.24 -5.78 7.12
C PRO A 4 -16.92 -5.24 6.57
N ALA A 5 -16.97 -4.42 5.51
CA ALA A 5 -15.78 -3.92 4.84
C ALA A 5 -14.94 -3.08 5.82
N THR A 6 -13.95 -3.71 6.45
CA THR A 6 -13.00 -3.03 7.30
C THR A 6 -11.93 -2.36 6.45
N ILE A 7 -11.23 -1.39 7.01
CA ILE A 7 -10.06 -0.79 6.35
C ILE A 7 -8.99 -1.85 6.03
N LEU A 8 -8.90 -2.94 6.81
CA LEU A 8 -8.00 -4.06 6.55
C LEU A 8 -8.40 -4.82 5.29
N SER A 9 -9.69 -5.14 5.15
CA SER A 9 -10.22 -5.80 3.96
C SER A 9 -9.99 -4.96 2.70
N GLN A 10 -10.24 -3.64 2.78
CA GLN A 10 -9.99 -2.72 1.67
C GLN A 10 -8.51 -2.62 1.31
N MET A 11 -7.62 -2.58 2.30
CA MET A 11 -6.18 -2.55 2.07
C MET A 11 -5.68 -3.85 1.44
N TYR A 12 -6.22 -4.99 1.86
CA TYR A 12 -5.91 -6.29 1.28
C TYR A 12 -6.39 -6.39 -0.19
N ASP A 13 -7.63 -5.97 -0.47
CA ASP A 13 -8.15 -5.92 -1.84
C ASP A 13 -7.31 -5.00 -2.73
N PHE A 14 -6.85 -3.87 -2.19
CA PHE A 14 -5.93 -2.98 -2.89
C PHE A 14 -4.58 -3.65 -3.18
N LEU A 15 -3.99 -4.39 -2.24
CA LEU A 15 -2.76 -5.15 -2.46
C LEU A 15 -2.94 -6.24 -3.54
N LEU A 16 -4.07 -6.94 -3.53
CA LEU A 16 -4.40 -7.93 -4.57
C LEU A 16 -4.45 -7.30 -5.96
N TYR A 17 -4.94 -6.06 -6.07
CA TYR A 17 -4.91 -5.30 -7.32
C TYR A 17 -3.50 -4.80 -7.67
N LEU A 18 -2.76 -4.27 -6.69
CA LEU A 18 -1.48 -3.59 -6.91
C LEU A 18 -0.35 -4.55 -7.30
N VAL A 19 -0.21 -5.68 -6.60
CA VAL A 19 0.91 -6.61 -6.79
C VAL A 19 1.05 -7.10 -8.24
N PRO A 20 -0.03 -7.52 -8.93
CA PRO A 20 0.04 -7.86 -10.35
C PRO A 20 0.54 -6.71 -11.23
N GLN A 21 0.13 -5.46 -10.97
CA GLN A 21 0.56 -4.30 -11.76
C GLN A 21 2.05 -4.03 -11.60
N LEU A 22 2.57 -4.09 -10.37
CA LEU A 22 4.01 -3.93 -10.12
C LEU A 22 4.84 -5.05 -10.75
N SER A 23 4.26 -6.24 -10.87
CA SER A 23 4.94 -7.40 -11.48
C SER A 23 5.24 -7.21 -12.97
N LYS A 24 4.43 -6.39 -13.66
CA LYS A 24 4.53 -6.03 -15.10
C LYS A 24 5.64 -5.01 -15.39
N PHE A 25 6.26 -4.39 -14.38
CA PHE A 25 7.29 -3.37 -14.60
C PHE A 25 8.53 -3.95 -15.33
N PRO A 26 9.17 -3.18 -16.22
CA PRO A 26 10.45 -3.54 -16.82
C PRO A 26 11.49 -3.86 -15.74
N ARG A 27 12.39 -4.81 -16.01
CA ARG A 27 13.37 -5.33 -15.03
C ARG A 27 14.16 -4.21 -14.33
N ASP A 28 14.56 -3.18 -15.06
CA ASP A 28 15.36 -2.06 -14.54
C ASP A 28 14.61 -1.22 -13.48
N HIS A 29 13.29 -1.07 -13.63
CA HIS A 29 12.46 -0.27 -12.71
C HIS A 29 11.78 -1.14 -11.64
N LYS A 30 11.65 -2.44 -11.88
CA LYS A 30 11.02 -3.39 -10.96
C LYS A 30 11.73 -3.47 -9.61
N PHE A 31 13.06 -3.51 -9.61
CA PHE A 31 13.85 -3.60 -8.38
C PHE A 31 13.94 -2.28 -7.60
N MET A 32 13.73 -1.14 -8.25
CA MET A 32 13.83 0.17 -7.60
C MET A 32 12.45 0.70 -7.17
N LEU A 33 11.51 0.77 -8.11
CA LEU A 33 10.18 1.34 -7.89
C LEU A 33 9.15 0.27 -7.55
N GLY A 34 9.18 -0.87 -8.22
CA GLY A 34 8.25 -1.98 -7.95
C GLY A 34 8.38 -2.49 -6.52
N ASP A 35 9.59 -2.88 -6.13
CA ASP A 35 9.88 -3.42 -4.79
C ASP A 35 9.57 -2.40 -3.68
N ARG A 36 10.03 -1.15 -3.84
CA ARG A 36 9.75 -0.07 -2.89
C ARG A 36 8.26 0.22 -2.72
N THR A 37 7.50 0.19 -3.81
CA THR A 37 6.04 0.40 -3.80
C THR A 37 5.35 -0.76 -3.10
N GLN A 38 5.80 -1.99 -3.36
CA GLN A 38 5.27 -3.18 -2.71
C GLN A 38 5.55 -3.17 -1.21
N VAL A 39 6.79 -2.91 -0.77
CA VAL A 39 7.15 -2.81 0.65
C VAL A 39 6.32 -1.73 1.35
N LEU A 40 6.21 -0.54 0.78
CA LEU A 40 5.38 0.54 1.35
C LEU A 40 3.91 0.13 1.51
N ALA A 41 3.36 -0.60 0.54
CA ALA A 41 1.98 -1.07 0.63
C ALA A 41 1.80 -2.13 1.74
N HIS A 42 2.77 -3.03 1.94
CA HIS A 42 2.73 -3.99 3.06
C HIS A 42 2.90 -3.27 4.40
N ASP A 43 3.81 -2.32 4.51
CA ASP A 43 4.04 -1.52 5.71
C ASP A 43 2.78 -0.73 6.15
N ILE A 44 1.92 -0.32 5.21
CA ILE A 44 0.63 0.33 5.51
C ILE A 44 -0.34 -0.69 6.09
N LEU A 45 -0.43 -1.89 5.50
CA LEU A 45 -1.27 -2.96 6.03
C LEU A 45 -0.86 -3.32 7.46
N ASP A 46 0.44 -3.42 7.74
CA ASP A 46 0.96 -3.72 9.08
C ASP A 46 0.60 -2.64 10.11
N ASP A 47 0.70 -1.36 9.74
CA ASP A 47 0.28 -0.25 10.61
C ASP A 47 -1.24 -0.30 10.88
N LEU A 48 -2.05 -0.65 9.88
CA LEU A 48 -3.49 -0.78 10.03
C LEU A 48 -3.87 -1.99 10.90
N ILE A 49 -3.19 -3.12 10.75
CA ILE A 49 -3.37 -4.31 11.59
C ILE A 49 -3.02 -3.94 13.04
N SER A 50 -1.90 -3.26 13.24
CA SER A 50 -1.48 -2.76 14.55
C SER A 50 -2.55 -1.85 15.15
N ALA A 51 -3.07 -0.89 14.39
CA ALA A 51 -4.13 0.01 14.85
C ALA A 51 -5.45 -0.72 15.17
N TYR A 52 -5.77 -1.82 14.47
CA TYR A 52 -6.98 -2.61 14.68
C TYR A 52 -6.93 -3.39 16.00
N TYR A 53 -5.78 -3.98 16.33
CA TYR A 53 -5.62 -4.78 17.55
C TYR A 53 -5.19 -3.98 18.79
N THR A 54 -4.77 -2.72 18.63
CA THR A 54 -4.40 -1.84 19.75
C THR A 54 -5.62 -1.33 20.51
N ARG A 55 -5.62 -1.55 21.84
CA ARG A 55 -6.69 -1.09 22.75
C ARG A 55 -6.48 0.33 23.25
N MET A 56 -5.24 0.81 23.31
CA MET A 56 -4.90 2.15 23.78
C MET A 56 -5.15 3.19 22.68
N SER A 57 -6.04 4.15 22.95
CA SER A 57 -6.51 5.12 21.94
C SER A 57 -5.37 5.98 21.34
N ASN A 58 -4.41 6.39 22.17
CA ASN A 58 -3.24 7.16 21.74
C ASN A 58 -2.34 6.37 20.78
N GLU A 59 -1.98 5.13 21.12
CA GLU A 59 -1.14 4.27 20.28
C GLU A 59 -1.83 3.90 18.97
N LYS A 60 -3.15 3.70 19.00
CA LYS A 60 -3.96 3.51 17.79
C LYS A 60 -3.88 4.73 16.87
N VAL A 61 -4.04 5.93 17.41
CA VAL A 61 -3.94 7.18 16.61
C VAL A 61 -2.54 7.32 15.99
N GLU A 62 -1.49 7.00 16.73
CA GLU A 62 -0.12 7.03 16.20
C GLU A 62 0.11 6.01 15.08
N ALA A 63 -0.40 4.78 15.22
CA ALA A 63 -0.34 3.78 14.15
C ALA A 63 -1.10 4.25 12.89
N LEU A 64 -2.29 4.84 13.05
CA LEU A 64 -3.06 5.41 11.93
C LEU A 64 -2.36 6.60 11.27
N ARG A 65 -1.67 7.45 12.04
CA ARG A 65 -0.87 8.56 11.48
C ARG A 65 0.30 8.05 10.65
N LYS A 66 0.99 6.99 11.11
CA LYS A 66 2.07 6.33 10.36
C LYS A 66 1.53 5.73 9.05
N ALA A 67 0.41 5.00 9.12
CA ALA A 67 -0.25 4.45 7.94
C ALA A 67 -0.60 5.55 6.92
N ASN A 68 -1.16 6.67 7.40
CA ASN A 68 -1.54 7.79 6.53
C ASN A 68 -0.33 8.43 5.82
N LEU A 69 0.78 8.66 6.54
CA LEU A 69 2.00 9.19 5.92
C LEU A 69 2.59 8.24 4.88
N LYS A 70 2.59 6.93 5.17
CA LYS A 70 3.05 5.91 4.22
C LYS A 70 2.12 5.83 3.00
N LEU A 71 0.80 5.99 3.18
CA LEU A 71 -0.16 6.05 2.08
C LEU A 71 0.13 7.22 1.13
N GLU A 72 0.43 8.39 1.67
CA GLU A 72 0.84 9.53 0.83
C GLU A 72 2.13 9.24 0.07
N ARG A 73 3.14 8.64 0.71
CA ARG A 73 4.36 8.20 0.00
C ARG A 73 4.06 7.20 -1.12
N LEU A 74 3.16 6.25 -0.87
CA LEU A 74 2.71 5.28 -1.85
C LEU A 74 2.05 5.98 -3.05
N ARG A 75 1.19 6.98 -2.84
CA ARG A 75 0.59 7.79 -3.92
C ARG A 75 1.65 8.44 -4.79
N TYR A 76 2.70 9.00 -4.20
CA TYR A 76 3.81 9.59 -4.95
C TYR A 76 4.62 8.54 -5.72
N CYS A 77 4.84 7.34 -5.16
CA CYS A 77 5.50 6.24 -5.89
C CYS A 77 4.67 5.77 -7.09
N ILE A 78 3.34 5.66 -6.94
CA ILE A 78 2.43 5.33 -8.04
C ILE A 78 2.45 6.44 -9.10
N ARG A 79 2.36 7.71 -8.69
CA ARG A 79 2.44 8.85 -9.62
C ARG A 79 3.76 8.86 -10.39
N LEU A 80 4.89 8.66 -9.71
CA LEU A 80 6.19 8.59 -10.36
C LEU A 80 6.26 7.42 -11.36
N SER A 81 5.71 6.26 -10.99
CA SER A 81 5.65 5.10 -11.89
C SER A 81 4.78 5.36 -13.12
N HIS A 82 3.69 6.10 -12.96
CA HIS A 82 2.84 6.56 -14.06
C HIS A 82 3.56 7.57 -14.96
N ASP A 83 4.23 8.58 -14.38
CA ASP A 83 4.97 9.59 -15.12
C ASP A 83 6.15 8.98 -15.92
N LEU A 84 6.70 7.87 -15.43
CA LEU A 84 7.69 7.03 -16.13
C LEU A 84 7.08 6.02 -17.12
N LYS A 85 5.75 6.04 -17.31
CA LYS A 85 5.00 5.14 -18.21
C LYS A 85 5.24 3.65 -17.94
N LEU A 86 5.36 3.28 -16.67
CA LEU A 86 5.62 1.90 -16.25
C LEU A 86 4.35 1.06 -16.15
N PHE A 87 3.19 1.69 -15.99
CA PHE A 87 1.92 0.99 -16.08
C PHE A 87 1.60 0.76 -17.56
N SER A 88 1.26 -0.49 -17.88
CA SER A 88 0.79 -0.84 -19.21
C SER A 88 -0.59 -0.22 -19.41
N ASP A 89 -0.73 0.68 -20.39
CA ASP A 89 -2.03 1.04 -20.93
C ASP A 89 -2.56 -0.21 -21.66
N GLU A 90 -3.53 -0.90 -21.06
CA GLU A 90 -4.37 -1.88 -21.77
C GLU A 90 -5.36 -1.14 -22.68
#